data_AF-A0A0W8F1I3-F1
#
_entry.id   AF-A0A0W8F1I3-F1
#
_cell.length_a   1.000
_cell.length_b   1.000
_cell.length_c   1.000
_cell.angle_alpha   90.00
_cell.angle_beta   90.00
_cell.angle_gamma   90.00
#
_symmetry.space_group_name_H-M   'P 1'
#
loop_
_entity.id
_entity.type
_entity.pdbx_description
1 polymer ?
#
loop_
_entity_poly.entity_id
_entity_poly.type
_entity_poly.pdbx_seq_one_letter_code
_entity_poly.pdbx_strand_id
1 'polypeptide(L)'
;MLKLAQATLYQLGGRVHSQFSGIQSVCADATAQTYLTGTANYSLGCDGSRKFSGIEDAEMVMGFPAELLPGLVHAVGVVTAAPGSKK
;
A
#
# COMPACT_ATOMS: atom_id res chain seq x y z
N MET A 1 0.08 -6.42 11.69
CA MET A 1 1.38 -6.00 11.10
C MET A 1 1.14 -5.59 9.65
N LEU A 2 1.85 -4.57 9.13
CA LEU A 2 1.70 -4.13 7.73
C LEU A 2 2.44 -5.07 6.75
N LYS A 3 1.84 -6.23 6.46
CA LYS A 3 2.46 -7.26 5.60
C LYS A 3 2.78 -6.77 4.20
N LEU A 4 1.92 -5.92 3.63
CA LEU A 4 2.16 -5.33 2.32
C LEU A 4 3.38 -4.38 2.32
N ALA A 5 3.58 -3.60 3.38
CA ALA A 5 4.77 -2.76 3.52
C ALA A 5 6.05 -3.59 3.64
N GLN A 6 6.00 -4.66 4.42
CA GLN A 6 7.12 -5.60 4.53
C GLN A 6 7.42 -6.29 3.18
N ALA A 7 6.39 -6.74 2.45
CA ALA A 7 6.54 -7.34 1.13
C ALA A 7 7.11 -6.35 0.10
N THR A 8 6.67 -5.09 0.15
CA THR A 8 7.23 -4.00 -0.68
C THR A 8 8.72 -3.83 -0.41
N LEU A 9 9.12 -3.80 0.86
CA LEU A 9 10.54 -3.66 1.24
C LEU A 9 11.38 -4.90 0.95
N TYR A 10 10.79 -6.09 1.03
CA TYR A 10 11.48 -7.31 0.59
C TYR A 10 11.85 -7.23 -0.89
N GLN A 11 10.94 -6.68 -1.71
CA GLN A 11 11.13 -6.59 -3.16
C GLN A 11 12.02 -5.42 -3.59
N LEU A 12 11.83 -4.23 -2.98
CA LEU A 12 12.47 -2.99 -3.42
C LEU A 12 13.66 -2.57 -2.54
N GLY A 13 13.78 -3.14 -1.34
CA GLY A 13 14.72 -2.67 -0.32
C GLY A 13 14.36 -1.29 0.25
N GLY A 14 15.29 -0.70 0.99
CA GLY A 14 15.19 0.69 1.45
C GLY A 14 14.13 0.93 2.54
N ARG A 15 13.36 2.01 2.40
CA ARG A 15 12.29 2.42 3.33
C ARG A 15 11.04 2.81 2.56
N VAL A 16 9.88 2.57 3.17
CA VAL A 16 8.60 3.04 2.63
C VAL A 16 8.52 4.54 2.89
N HIS A 17 8.39 5.31 1.81
CA HIS A 17 8.11 6.73 1.87
C HIS A 17 6.71 6.96 1.32
N SER A 18 5.84 7.56 2.12
CA SER A 18 4.47 7.89 1.70
C SER A 18 4.29 9.39 1.63
N GLN A 19 3.62 9.84 0.56
CA GLN A 19 3.26 11.23 0.33
C GLN A 19 1.75 11.35 0.32
N PHE A 20 1.24 12.30 1.09
CA PHE A 20 -0.20 12.53 1.23
C PHE A 20 -0.52 13.96 0.83
N SER A 21 -1.60 14.12 0.07
CA SER A 21 -2.29 15.42 -0.02
C SER A 21 -3.00 15.74 1.30
N GLY A 22 -3.29 17.01 1.58
CA GLY A 22 -3.94 17.41 2.85
C GLY A 22 -5.32 16.77 3.08
N ILE A 23 -6.01 16.40 2.00
CA ILE A 23 -7.29 15.67 2.05
C ILE A 23 -7.11 14.15 2.10
N GLN A 24 -5.89 13.65 1.88
CA GLN A 24 -5.54 12.23 1.87
C GLN A 24 -6.40 11.42 0.89
N SER A 25 -6.63 11.97 -0.30
CA SER A 25 -7.56 11.39 -1.27
C SER A 25 -7.00 10.10 -1.86
N VAL A 26 -7.75 8.99 -1.74
CA VAL A 26 -7.35 7.68 -2.29
C VAL A 26 -7.06 7.77 -3.79
N CYS A 27 -7.86 8.51 -4.55
CA CYS A 27 -7.64 8.65 -5.99
C CYS A 27 -6.34 9.39 -6.33
N ALA A 28 -5.92 10.33 -5.48
CA ALA A 28 -4.65 11.03 -5.67
C ALA A 28 -3.47 10.19 -5.15
N ASP A 29 -3.55 9.74 -3.89
CA ASP A 29 -2.43 9.13 -3.18
C ASP A 29 -2.18 7.68 -3.63
N ALA A 30 -3.23 6.87 -3.84
CA ALA A 30 -3.08 5.45 -4.19
C ALA A 30 -3.16 5.18 -5.71
N THR A 31 -3.73 6.08 -6.50
CA THR A 31 -3.84 5.90 -7.96
C THR A 31 -2.94 6.86 -8.74
N ALA A 32 -3.18 8.17 -8.68
CA ALA A 32 -2.44 9.12 -9.51
C ALA A 32 -0.95 9.15 -9.15
N GLN A 33 -0.63 9.23 -7.87
CA GLN A 33 0.76 9.33 -7.42
C GLN A 33 1.56 8.06 -7.71
N THR A 34 0.96 6.90 -7.57
CA THR A 34 1.63 5.61 -7.82
C THR A 34 1.86 5.41 -9.31
N TYR A 35 0.90 5.81 -10.15
CA TYR A 35 1.04 5.82 -11.60
C TYR A 35 2.14 6.78 -12.07
N LEU A 36 2.17 8.01 -11.55
CA LEU A 36 3.14 9.04 -11.96
C LEU A 36 4.56 8.76 -11.49
N THR A 37 4.72 8.19 -10.29
CA THR A 37 6.05 7.96 -9.70
C THR A 37 6.61 6.56 -9.99
N GLY A 38 5.77 5.61 -10.39
CA GLY A 38 6.16 4.20 -10.50
C GLY A 38 6.50 3.56 -9.16
N THR A 39 6.06 4.14 -8.04
CA THR A 39 6.36 3.64 -6.68
C THR A 39 5.08 3.40 -5.89
N ALA A 40 5.14 2.47 -4.93
CA ALA A 40 4.03 2.23 -4.04
C ALA A 40 3.80 3.41 -3.09
N ASN A 41 2.54 3.71 -2.79
CA ASN A 41 2.15 4.74 -1.84
C ASN A 41 0.95 4.29 -1.02
N TYR A 42 0.70 4.97 0.09
CA TYR A 42 -0.36 4.65 1.02
C TYR A 42 -1.31 5.85 1.14
N SER A 43 -2.56 5.58 1.48
CA SER A 43 -3.58 6.57 1.76
C SER A 43 -4.34 6.18 3.02
N LEU A 44 -4.60 7.17 3.88
CA LEU A 44 -5.47 6.98 5.04
C LEU A 44 -6.95 7.11 4.69
N GLY A 45 -7.29 7.40 3.43
CA GLY A 45 -8.67 7.60 3.01
C GLY A 45 -9.21 8.98 3.36
N CYS A 46 -9.84 9.63 2.39
CA CYS A 46 -10.61 10.85 2.60
C CYS A 46 -12.06 10.52 2.95
N ASP A 47 -12.80 11.50 3.49
CA ASP A 47 -14.22 11.34 3.83
C ASP A 47 -15.05 10.80 2.66
N GLY A 48 -14.76 11.29 1.45
CA GLY A 48 -15.40 10.82 0.22
C GLY A 48 -15.15 9.34 -0.04
N SER A 49 -13.89 8.89 -0.02
CA SER A 49 -13.59 7.48 -0.25
C SER A 49 -14.23 6.59 0.81
N ARG A 50 -14.18 6.97 2.09
CA ARG A 50 -14.77 6.18 3.18
C ARG A 50 -16.28 6.04 3.01
N LYS A 51 -16.96 7.15 2.71
CA LYS A 51 -18.41 7.18 2.51
C LYS A 51 -18.91 6.35 1.32
N PHE A 52 -18.12 6.26 0.24
CA PHE A 52 -18.60 5.72 -1.04
C PHE A 52 -17.93 4.42 -1.50
N SER A 53 -16.84 3.98 -0.86
CA SER A 53 -16.10 2.77 -1.29
C SER A 53 -16.07 1.64 -0.26
N GLY A 54 -16.69 1.83 0.91
CA GLY A 54 -16.76 0.80 1.95
C GLY A 54 -15.44 0.56 2.68
N ILE A 55 -14.49 1.51 2.61
CA ILE A 55 -13.25 1.46 3.40
C ILE A 55 -13.60 1.76 4.85
N GLU A 56 -13.39 0.79 5.72
CA GLU A 56 -13.68 0.88 7.16
C GLU A 56 -12.69 1.80 7.88
N ASP A 57 -13.08 2.38 9.02
CA ASP A 57 -12.28 3.38 9.75
C ASP A 57 -10.86 2.89 10.11
N ALA A 58 -10.71 1.60 10.39
CA ALA A 58 -9.44 0.98 10.72
C ALA A 58 -8.61 0.55 9.49
N GLU A 59 -9.14 0.71 8.28
CA GLU A 59 -8.46 0.32 7.04
C GLU A 59 -7.65 1.48 6.45
N MET A 60 -6.59 1.09 5.76
CA MET A 60 -5.74 1.97 4.95
C MET A 60 -5.60 1.37 3.56
N VAL A 61 -5.49 2.24 2.56
CA VAL A 61 -5.37 1.81 1.16
C VAL A 61 -3.91 1.91 0.75
N MET A 62 -3.40 0.86 0.11
CA MET A 62 -2.11 0.89 -0.56
C MET A 62 -2.34 0.87 -2.07
N GLY A 63 -1.68 1.78 -2.77
CA GLY A 63 -1.57 1.76 -4.22
C GLY A 63 -0.17 1.36 -4.66
N PHE A 64 -0.05 0.70 -5.80
CA PHE A 64 1.23 0.34 -6.42
C PHE A 64 1.04 0.08 -7.92
N PRO A 65 2.08 0.28 -8.75
CA PRO A 65 2.04 -0.08 -10.17
C PRO A 65 1.77 -1.57 -10.39
N ALA A 66 0.94 -1.91 -11.38
CA ALA A 66 0.49 -3.27 -11.64
C ALA A 66 1.67 -4.22 -11.96
N GLU A 67 2.75 -3.69 -12.51
CA GLU A 67 3.99 -4.39 -12.82
C GLU A 67 4.67 -4.97 -11.57
N LEU A 68 4.42 -4.39 -10.39
CA LEU A 68 4.94 -4.91 -9.11
C LEU A 68 4.15 -6.09 -8.57
N LEU A 69 2.95 -6.36 -9.10
CA LEU A 69 2.05 -7.38 -8.55
C LEU A 69 2.69 -8.78 -8.46
N PRO A 70 3.36 -9.31 -9.51
CA PRO A 70 3.98 -10.64 -9.42
C PRO A 70 5.04 -10.74 -8.31
N GLY A 71 5.86 -9.69 -8.18
CA GLY A 71 6.89 -9.61 -7.13
C GLY A 71 6.29 -9.49 -5.74
N LEU A 72 5.24 -8.70 -5.58
CA LEU A 72 4.53 -8.53 -4.31
C LEU A 72 3.83 -9.83 -3.87
N VAL A 73 3.19 -10.57 -4.79
CA VAL A 73 2.56 -11.86 -4.46
C VAL A 73 3.60 -12.85 -3.92
N HIS A 74 4.74 -12.97 -4.59
CA HIS A 74 5.85 -13.79 -4.10
C HIS A 74 6.36 -13.32 -2.73
N ALA A 75 6.62 -12.02 -2.58
CA ALA A 75 7.12 -11.43 -1.35
C ALA A 75 6.17 -11.60 -0.16
N VAL A 76 4.85 -11.45 -0.36
CA VAL A 76 3.85 -11.69 0.68
C VAL A 76 3.91 -13.15 1.16
N GLY A 77 4.08 -14.12 0.25
CA GLY A 77 4.26 -15.53 0.61
C GLY A 77 5.47 -15.75 1.54
N VAL A 78 6.61 -15.14 1.21
CA VAL A 78 7.83 -15.23 2.02
C VAL A 78 7.63 -14.57 3.39
N VAL A 79 7.13 -13.33 3.42
CA VAL A 79 7.02 -12.51 4.63
C VAL A 79 5.97 -13.05 5.61
N THR A 80 4.92 -13.70 5.10
CA THR A 80 3.89 -14.33 5.95
C THR A 80 4.34 -15.68 6.51
N ALA A 81 5.22 -16.40 5.81
CA ALA A 81 5.80 -17.68 6.26
C ALA A 81 7.01 -17.53 7.19
N ALA A 82 7.58 -16.33 7.32
CA ALA A 82 8.77 -16.09 8.12
C ALA A 82 8.56 -16.47 9.62
N PRO A 83 9.57 -17.06 10.30
CA PRO A 83 9.48 -17.35 11.73
C PRO A 83 9.12 -16.12 12.55
N GLY A 84 8.10 -16.22 13.41
CA GLY A 84 7.60 -15.11 14.22
C GLY A 84 6.57 -14.20 13.54
N SER A 85 6.26 -14.45 12.27
CA SER A 85 5.13 -13.81 11.58
C SER A 85 3.79 -14.26 12.20
N LYS A 86 3.04 -13.34 12.79
CA LYS A 86 1.65 -13.58 13.16
C LYS A 86 0.78 -13.49 11.90
N LYS A 87 -0.10 -14.48 11.74
CA LYS A 87 -1.19 -14.45 10.75
C LYS A 87 -2.16 -13.33 11.13
#